data_AF-A0A917QJD9-F1
#
_entry.id   AF-A0A917QJD9-F1
#
_cell.length_a   1.000
_cell.length_b   1.000
_cell.length_c   1.000
_cell.angle_alpha   90.00
_cell.angle_beta   90.00
_cell.angle_gamma   90.00
#
_symmetry.space_group_name_H-M   'P 1'
#
loop_
_entity.id
_entity.type
_entity.pdbx_description
1 polymer ?
#
loop_
_entity_poly.entity_id
_entity_poly.type
_entity_poly.pdbx_seq_one_letter_code
_entity_poly.pdbx_strand_id
1 'polypeptide(L)'
;MGWTIDTGMYYDAGNKCQLLATDLSLALGPLSATLQHECTAMAGNHESCDQWITTYDTHARDIVTLAATLANALLRYGDVLKANGYNWWHSNRAIANGSEPAKPTASEPLYDSGMALPVTSRGDNGPGLDEGAVVGLLERVGRIPNGDIAKLSTARDAWRTFADNANVVGAATRISGIKAKFDGSTDPNIIAIDEHLASLEQAAKLLAEAARGIVTPLSEHHDALNTMREDIGKQVAAAAVEIGAAIAMTVVIVGVAALLTAGTGAVAAGAGGAALTIEIVESTAVIIKNVVTVSRIVTVVGAVVVVGTASGGFTAIPDLARAGVAAAVTAIAGMAVYTASEELTYEASPKHGTEQRGDAAPAPTHGQESLDNSVLIKSTSARRVAYDPETGEFDVFDETYPGKGTYHGHQRSWDQLTQEMQNALVKAGVVNRRGKPL
;
A
#
# COMPACT_ATOMS: atom_id res chain seq x y z
N MET A 1 12.03 -42.36 -6.94
CA MET A 1 10.78 -41.77 -6.43
C MET A 1 10.30 -40.79 -7.47
N GLY A 2 9.11 -41.04 -8.03
CA GLY A 2 8.45 -40.06 -8.89
C GLY A 2 7.88 -38.92 -8.03
N TRP A 3 7.86 -37.72 -8.58
CA TRP A 3 7.33 -36.54 -7.92
C TRP A 3 5.80 -36.52 -8.11
N THR A 4 5.03 -36.65 -7.03
CA THR A 4 3.56 -36.54 -7.12
C THR A 4 3.18 -35.08 -6.88
N ILE A 5 2.58 -34.44 -7.88
CA ILE A 5 2.23 -33.02 -7.82
C ILE A 5 0.71 -32.92 -7.82
N ASP A 6 0.14 -32.44 -6.72
CA ASP A 6 -1.26 -32.05 -6.67
C ASP A 6 -1.42 -30.71 -7.42
N THR A 7 -1.97 -30.75 -8.63
CA THR A 7 -2.21 -29.53 -9.42
C THR A 7 -3.40 -28.72 -8.90
N GLY A 8 -4.35 -29.37 -8.20
CA GLY A 8 -5.47 -28.72 -7.54
C GLY A 8 -5.03 -27.81 -6.38
N MET A 9 -3.99 -28.22 -5.65
CA MET A 9 -3.34 -27.38 -4.62
C MET A 9 -2.93 -26.00 -5.15
N TYR A 10 -2.34 -25.92 -6.35
CA TYR A 10 -1.91 -24.66 -6.97
C TYR A 10 -3.10 -23.76 -7.34
N TYR A 11 -4.19 -24.35 -7.85
CA TYR A 11 -5.39 -23.61 -8.19
C TYR A 11 -6.12 -23.09 -6.94
N ASP A 12 -6.21 -23.90 -5.88
CA ASP A 12 -6.76 -23.47 -4.59
C ASP A 12 -5.92 -22.37 -3.93
N ALA A 13 -4.59 -22.53 -3.92
CA ALA A 13 -3.66 -21.50 -3.46
C ALA A 13 -3.80 -20.20 -4.28
N GLY A 14 -3.80 -20.29 -5.61
CA GLY A 14 -3.94 -19.14 -6.49
C GLY A 14 -5.29 -18.43 -6.37
N ASN A 15 -6.40 -19.18 -6.25
CA ASN A 15 -7.72 -18.64 -5.93
C ASN A 15 -7.73 -17.88 -4.60
N LYS A 16 -7.04 -18.38 -3.57
CA LYS A 16 -6.97 -17.75 -2.25
C LYS A 16 -6.12 -16.47 -2.25
N CYS A 17 -5.04 -16.43 -3.03
CA CYS A 17 -4.28 -15.20 -3.27
C CYS A 17 -5.16 -14.13 -3.96
N GLN A 18 -5.85 -14.49 -5.05
CA GLN A 18 -6.71 -13.56 -5.79
C GLN A 18 -7.90 -13.07 -4.94
N LEU A 19 -8.53 -13.96 -4.15
CA LEU A 19 -9.59 -13.56 -3.22
C LEU A 19 -9.09 -12.55 -2.17
N LEU A 20 -7.89 -12.78 -1.60
CA LEU A 20 -7.29 -11.82 -0.67
C LEU A 20 -6.94 -10.48 -1.35
N ALA A 21 -6.53 -10.49 -2.61
CA ALA A 21 -6.31 -9.27 -3.38
C ALA A 21 -7.60 -8.43 -3.51
N THR A 22 -8.72 -9.07 -3.88
CA THR A 22 -10.04 -8.41 -3.94
C THR A 22 -10.48 -7.91 -2.57
N ASP A 23 -10.31 -8.72 -1.51
CA ASP A 23 -10.68 -8.37 -0.14
C ASP A 23 -9.90 -7.15 0.40
N LEU A 24 -8.60 -7.05 0.10
CA LEU A 24 -7.76 -5.90 0.43
C LEU A 24 -8.15 -4.66 -0.39
N SER A 25 -8.49 -4.85 -1.67
CA SER A 25 -8.94 -3.77 -2.55
C SER A 25 -10.27 -3.16 -2.08
N LEU A 26 -11.22 -4.00 -1.65
CA LEU A 26 -12.48 -3.58 -1.05
C LEU A 26 -12.29 -2.85 0.29
N ALA A 27 -11.25 -3.19 1.06
CA ALA A 27 -10.90 -2.47 2.28
C ALA A 27 -10.23 -1.11 1.98
N LEU A 28 -9.38 -1.04 0.95
CA LEU A 28 -8.64 0.17 0.58
C LEU A 28 -9.51 1.24 -0.06
N GLY A 29 -10.50 0.84 -0.88
CA GLY A 29 -11.36 1.77 -1.64
C GLY A 29 -11.98 2.90 -0.79
N PRO A 30 -12.69 2.60 0.32
CA PRO A 30 -13.27 3.62 1.20
C PRO A 30 -12.22 4.56 1.81
N LEU A 31 -11.08 4.03 2.26
CA LEU A 31 -9.99 4.84 2.81
C LEU A 31 -9.47 5.83 1.75
N SER A 32 -9.16 5.35 0.55
CA SER A 32 -8.65 6.20 -0.53
C SER A 32 -9.65 7.29 -0.93
N ALA A 33 -10.94 6.98 -0.98
CA ALA A 33 -11.99 7.96 -1.29
C ALA A 33 -12.06 9.08 -0.24
N THR A 34 -12.15 8.74 1.05
CA THR A 34 -12.21 9.74 2.13
C THR A 34 -10.92 10.57 2.18
N LEU A 35 -9.74 9.95 2.06
CA LEU A 35 -8.48 10.67 2.04
C LEU A 35 -8.35 11.66 0.86
N GLN A 36 -8.92 11.34 -0.31
CA GLN A 36 -8.88 12.21 -1.48
C GLN A 36 -9.91 13.34 -1.45
N HIS A 37 -11.10 13.10 -0.90
CA HIS A 37 -12.25 13.99 -1.08
C HIS A 37 -12.65 14.77 0.18
N GLU A 38 -12.31 14.27 1.37
CA GLU A 38 -12.76 14.84 2.64
C GLU A 38 -11.60 15.41 3.48
N CYS A 39 -10.39 14.86 3.34
CA CYS A 39 -9.25 15.18 4.19
C CYS A 39 -8.30 16.29 3.67
N THR A 40 -8.60 16.92 2.53
CA THR A 40 -7.82 18.09 2.04
C THR A 40 -7.72 19.20 3.08
N ALA A 41 -6.52 19.74 3.25
CA ALA A 41 -6.21 20.86 4.16
C ALA A 41 -6.42 20.59 5.65
N MET A 42 -6.61 19.32 6.08
CA MET A 42 -6.93 19.03 7.48
C MET A 42 -5.90 19.49 8.52
N ALA A 43 -4.62 19.61 8.16
CA ALA A 43 -3.56 20.11 9.06
C ALA A 43 -3.39 21.64 9.02
N GLY A 44 -4.07 22.32 8.09
CA GLY A 44 -3.88 23.74 7.87
C GLY A 44 -2.58 24.06 7.12
N ASN A 45 -2.09 25.29 7.25
CA ASN A 45 -0.88 25.79 6.58
C ASN A 45 -0.02 26.66 7.50
N HIS A 46 -0.07 26.42 8.81
CA HIS A 46 0.81 27.08 9.79
C HIS A 46 2.22 26.46 9.74
N GLU A 47 3.27 27.29 9.84
CA GLU A 47 4.67 26.84 9.71
C GLU A 47 5.07 25.76 10.74
N SER A 48 4.54 25.84 11.97
CA SER A 48 4.75 24.78 12.97
C SER A 48 4.14 23.43 12.59
N CYS A 49 3.23 23.37 11.62
CA CYS A 49 2.66 22.11 11.14
C CYS A 49 3.53 21.48 10.04
N ASP A 50 4.58 22.13 9.54
CA ASP A 50 5.32 21.70 8.35
C ASP A 50 5.94 20.31 8.48
N GLN A 51 6.54 20.00 9.64
CA GLN A 51 7.10 18.66 9.89
C GLN A 51 5.98 17.61 9.98
N TRP A 52 4.90 17.90 10.71
CA TRP A 52 3.75 16.98 10.85
C TRP A 52 3.12 16.69 9.50
N ILE A 53 2.86 17.72 8.69
CA ILE A 53 2.31 17.63 7.33
C ILE A 53 3.20 16.74 6.46
N THR A 54 4.50 17.02 6.43
CA THR A 54 5.45 16.27 5.59
C THR A 54 5.51 14.80 5.99
N THR A 55 5.55 14.51 7.30
CA THR A 55 5.59 13.14 7.82
C THR A 55 4.27 12.40 7.59
N TYR A 56 3.12 13.03 7.85
CA TYR A 56 1.81 12.45 7.59
C TYR A 56 1.60 12.17 6.10
N ASP A 57 1.82 13.16 5.22
CA ASP A 57 1.58 13.04 3.78
C ASP A 57 2.46 11.92 3.18
N THR A 58 3.70 11.78 3.67
CA THR A 58 4.62 10.69 3.26
C THR A 58 4.05 9.33 3.67
N HIS A 59 3.79 9.11 4.96
CA HIS A 59 3.28 7.82 5.44
C HIS A 59 1.92 7.46 4.84
N ALA A 60 1.01 8.42 4.69
CA ALA A 60 -0.30 8.17 4.09
C ALA A 60 -0.16 7.66 2.64
N ARG A 61 0.74 8.27 1.85
CA ARG A 61 1.01 7.86 0.47
C ARG A 61 1.73 6.51 0.41
N ASP A 62 2.71 6.27 1.27
CA ASP A 62 3.46 5.01 1.31
C ASP A 62 2.56 3.82 1.72
N ILE A 63 1.70 4.00 2.72
CA ILE A 63 0.77 2.95 3.19
C ILE A 63 -0.27 2.63 2.11
N VAL A 64 -0.88 3.64 1.46
CA VAL A 64 -1.82 3.42 0.35
C VAL A 64 -1.15 2.76 -0.85
N THR A 65 0.10 3.14 -1.15
CA THR A 65 0.89 2.51 -2.23
C THR A 65 1.23 1.06 -1.90
N LEU A 66 1.60 0.75 -0.65
CA LEU A 66 1.87 -0.62 -0.20
C LEU A 66 0.60 -1.48 -0.27
N ALA A 67 -0.55 -0.97 0.16
CA ALA A 67 -1.83 -1.68 0.09
C ALA A 67 -2.21 -2.04 -1.36
N ALA A 68 -2.13 -1.07 -2.28
CA ALA A 68 -2.40 -1.27 -3.70
C ALA A 68 -1.41 -2.26 -4.35
N THR A 69 -0.12 -2.11 -4.04
CA THR A 69 0.94 -2.98 -4.58
C THR A 69 0.82 -4.41 -4.05
N LEU A 70 0.47 -4.59 -2.78
CA LEU A 70 0.20 -5.91 -2.18
C LEU A 70 -1.02 -6.59 -2.82
N ALA A 71 -2.11 -5.86 -3.07
CA ALA A 71 -3.27 -6.40 -3.77
C ALA A 71 -2.90 -6.86 -5.19
N ASN A 72 -2.18 -6.03 -5.96
CA ASN A 72 -1.68 -6.40 -7.29
C ASN A 72 -0.74 -7.62 -7.24
N ALA A 73 0.17 -7.68 -6.28
CA ALA A 73 1.11 -8.78 -6.13
C ALA A 73 0.41 -10.09 -5.77
N LEU A 74 -0.58 -10.06 -4.88
CA LEU A 74 -1.41 -11.23 -4.56
C LEU A 74 -2.22 -11.72 -5.77
N LEU A 75 -2.81 -10.80 -6.54
CA LEU A 75 -3.53 -11.13 -7.77
C LEU A 75 -2.60 -11.82 -8.78
N ARG A 76 -1.47 -11.17 -9.11
CA ARG A 76 -0.49 -11.68 -10.07
C ARG A 76 0.11 -13.01 -9.61
N TYR A 77 0.48 -13.11 -8.34
CA TYR A 77 1.03 -14.35 -7.81
C TYR A 77 0.01 -15.49 -7.83
N GLY A 78 -1.28 -15.17 -7.67
CA GLY A 78 -2.36 -16.13 -7.88
C GLY A 78 -2.45 -16.65 -9.31
N ASP A 79 -2.21 -15.82 -10.32
CA ASP A 79 -2.09 -16.26 -11.72
C ASP A 79 -0.86 -17.16 -11.92
N VAL A 80 0.30 -16.76 -11.37
CA VAL A 80 1.55 -17.53 -11.45
C VAL A 80 1.40 -18.91 -10.81
N LEU A 81 0.77 -19.01 -9.63
CA LEU A 81 0.49 -20.29 -8.99
C LEU A 81 -0.40 -21.18 -9.87
N LYS A 82 -1.50 -20.65 -10.41
CA LYS A 82 -2.36 -21.41 -11.35
C LYS A 82 -1.57 -21.87 -12.58
N ALA A 83 -0.73 -21.01 -13.14
CA ALA A 83 0.12 -21.33 -14.29
C ALA A 83 1.14 -22.43 -13.97
N ASN A 84 1.75 -22.42 -12.77
CA ASN A 84 2.57 -23.52 -12.28
C ASN A 84 1.77 -24.84 -12.23
N GLY A 85 0.56 -24.82 -11.68
CA GLY A 85 -0.33 -26.00 -11.61
C GLY A 85 -0.71 -26.55 -12.99
N TYR A 86 -1.05 -25.67 -13.93
CA TYR A 86 -1.30 -26.00 -15.33
C TYR A 86 -0.07 -26.64 -15.99
N ASN A 87 1.10 -26.00 -15.87
CA ASN A 87 2.35 -26.51 -16.44
C ASN A 87 2.76 -27.85 -15.84
N TRP A 88 2.50 -28.08 -14.55
CA TRP A 88 2.75 -29.37 -13.90
C TRP A 88 1.82 -30.47 -14.41
N TRP A 89 0.54 -30.16 -14.69
CA TRP A 89 -0.39 -31.11 -15.29
C TRP A 89 0.06 -31.50 -16.71
N HIS A 90 0.40 -30.52 -17.55
CA HIS A 90 0.81 -30.77 -18.94
C HIS A 90 2.17 -31.46 -19.07
N SER A 91 3.14 -31.18 -18.19
CA SER A 91 4.47 -31.82 -18.25
C SER A 91 4.48 -33.29 -17.83
N ASN A 92 3.41 -33.80 -17.21
CA ASN A 92 3.33 -35.15 -16.67
C ASN A 92 1.96 -35.83 -16.93
N ARG A 93 1.30 -35.54 -18.07
CA ARG A 93 -0.08 -36.02 -18.38
C ARG A 93 -0.30 -37.52 -18.15
N ALA A 94 0.71 -38.37 -18.39
CA ALA A 94 0.62 -39.82 -18.20
C ALA A 94 0.44 -40.28 -16.74
N ILE A 95 0.78 -39.43 -15.76
CA ILE A 95 0.65 -39.70 -14.32
C ILE A 95 -0.12 -38.58 -13.57
N ALA A 96 -0.65 -37.60 -14.30
CA ALA A 96 -1.42 -36.51 -13.73
C ALA A 96 -2.80 -37.01 -13.28
N ASN A 97 -3.15 -36.77 -12.02
CA ASN A 97 -4.46 -37.11 -11.48
C ASN A 97 -5.46 -35.98 -11.72
N GLY A 98 -6.70 -36.34 -12.08
CA GLY A 98 -7.80 -35.40 -12.29
C GLY A 98 -7.92 -34.87 -13.72
N SER A 99 -9.00 -34.11 -13.96
CA SER A 99 -9.27 -33.47 -15.25
C SER A 99 -8.24 -32.40 -15.61
N GLU A 100 -8.06 -32.17 -16.91
CA GLU A 100 -7.26 -31.05 -17.43
C GLU A 100 -7.70 -29.72 -16.80
N PRO A 101 -6.81 -28.99 -16.12
CA PRO A 101 -7.17 -27.77 -15.42
C PRO A 101 -7.31 -26.61 -16.41
N ALA A 102 -8.27 -25.71 -16.16
CA ALA A 102 -8.52 -24.59 -17.07
C ALA A 102 -7.29 -23.68 -17.22
N LYS A 103 -6.86 -23.43 -18.47
CA LYS A 103 -5.72 -22.58 -18.82
C LYS A 103 -5.85 -21.20 -18.15
N PRO A 104 -4.92 -20.80 -17.26
CA PRO A 104 -5.03 -19.52 -16.57
C PRO A 104 -4.59 -18.38 -17.49
N THR A 105 -5.37 -17.30 -17.47
CA THR A 105 -5.02 -16.03 -18.10
C THR A 105 -4.37 -15.10 -17.07
N ALA A 106 -3.43 -14.26 -17.51
CA ALA A 106 -2.95 -13.18 -16.68
C ALA A 106 -4.09 -12.21 -16.36
N SER A 107 -4.28 -11.89 -15.08
CA SER A 107 -5.25 -10.89 -14.64
C SER A 107 -4.74 -9.47 -14.92
N GLU A 108 -5.62 -8.54 -15.25
CA GLU A 108 -5.30 -7.11 -15.25
C GLU A 108 -5.07 -6.62 -13.81
N PRO A 109 -4.15 -5.67 -13.56
CA PRO A 109 -3.91 -5.16 -12.22
C PRO A 109 -5.14 -4.43 -11.66
N LEU A 110 -5.38 -4.53 -10.35
CA LEU A 110 -6.45 -3.81 -9.65
C LEU A 110 -6.16 -2.30 -9.54
N TYR A 111 -4.89 -1.93 -9.56
CA TYR A 111 -4.40 -0.56 -9.46
C TYR A 111 -3.28 -0.32 -10.47
N ASP A 112 -3.34 0.80 -11.21
CA ASP A 112 -2.30 1.19 -12.16
C ASP A 112 -1.39 2.32 -11.59
N SER A 113 -0.43 2.79 -12.38
CA SER A 113 0.44 3.92 -12.03
C SER A 113 -0.28 5.28 -12.00
N GLY A 114 -1.54 5.34 -12.46
CA GLY A 114 -2.41 6.51 -12.41
C GLY A 114 -3.33 6.53 -11.18
N MET A 115 -3.28 5.52 -10.31
CA MET A 115 -4.05 5.48 -9.06
C MET A 115 -3.90 6.78 -8.27
N ALA A 116 -5.02 7.43 -8.00
CA ALA A 116 -5.03 8.64 -7.20
C ALA A 116 -4.56 8.34 -5.76
N LEU A 117 -3.52 9.06 -5.34
CA LEU A 117 -2.92 8.98 -4.01
C LEU A 117 -3.56 10.00 -3.07
N PRO A 118 -3.40 9.85 -1.73
CA PRO A 118 -3.83 10.85 -0.78
C PRO A 118 -3.35 12.27 -1.16
N VAL A 119 -4.30 13.20 -1.11
CA VAL A 119 -4.04 14.64 -1.26
C VAL A 119 -3.27 15.15 -0.04
N THR A 120 -2.60 16.28 -0.18
CA THR A 120 -1.86 16.88 0.94
C THR A 120 -2.81 17.28 2.08
N SER A 121 -2.36 17.01 3.31
CA SER A 121 -2.99 17.52 4.53
C SER A 121 -2.83 19.04 4.68
N ARG A 122 -1.94 19.68 3.90
CA ARG A 122 -1.74 21.14 3.87
C ARG A 122 -2.87 21.88 3.17
N GLY A 123 -3.26 23.03 3.70
CA GLY A 123 -4.05 24.02 2.97
C GLY A 123 -4.52 25.16 3.86
N ASP A 124 -5.05 26.23 3.27
CA ASP A 124 -5.51 27.37 4.04
C ASP A 124 -6.99 27.24 4.43
N ASN A 125 -7.25 27.02 5.72
CA ASN A 125 -8.60 27.04 6.29
C ASN A 125 -8.95 28.43 6.89
N GLY A 126 -8.25 29.49 6.47
CA GLY A 126 -8.44 30.86 6.97
C GLY A 126 -7.56 31.20 8.18
N PRO A 127 -7.80 32.34 8.84
CA PRO A 127 -6.85 32.95 9.77
C PRO A 127 -6.71 32.23 11.13
N GLY A 128 -7.54 31.22 11.42
CA GLY A 128 -7.55 30.48 12.69
C GLY A 128 -8.30 31.22 13.82
N LEU A 129 -8.15 32.54 13.92
CA LEU A 129 -9.04 33.48 14.63
C LEU A 129 -9.22 34.74 13.77
N ASP A 130 -10.40 35.36 13.81
CA ASP A 130 -10.61 36.69 13.22
C ASP A 130 -10.05 37.81 14.12
N GLU A 131 -9.48 38.85 13.51
CA GLU A 131 -9.01 40.06 14.22
C GLU A 131 -10.12 40.78 15.01
N GLY A 132 -11.38 40.59 14.60
CA GLY A 132 -12.54 41.29 15.16
C GLY A 132 -12.80 41.07 16.66
N ALA A 133 -12.16 40.06 17.28
CA ALA A 133 -12.30 39.81 18.72
C ALA A 133 -11.24 40.52 19.58
N VAL A 134 -10.00 40.70 19.08
CA VAL A 134 -8.87 41.30 19.82
C VAL A 134 -7.92 42.00 18.83
N VAL A 135 -8.02 43.34 18.76
CA VAL A 135 -7.17 44.17 17.90
C VAL A 135 -5.69 44.04 18.32
N GLY A 136 -4.80 43.82 17.34
CA GLY A 136 -3.36 43.64 17.58
C GLY A 136 -2.94 42.24 18.05
N LEU A 137 -3.87 41.27 18.12
CA LEU A 137 -3.53 39.90 18.52
C LEU A 137 -2.60 39.22 17.50
N LEU A 138 -2.97 39.21 16.21
CA LEU A 138 -2.18 38.56 15.15
C LEU A 138 -0.77 39.16 14.98
N GLU A 139 -0.60 40.46 15.22
CA GLU A 139 0.71 41.12 15.24
C GLU A 139 1.63 40.57 16.36
N ARG A 140 1.06 40.01 17.43
CA ARG A 140 1.79 39.57 18.62
C ARG A 140 1.93 38.04 18.74
N VAL A 141 0.94 37.27 18.31
CA VAL A 141 0.99 35.79 18.29
C VAL A 141 1.48 35.22 16.96
N GLY A 142 1.52 36.03 15.90
CA GLY A 142 1.69 35.54 14.53
C GLY A 142 0.40 34.94 13.98
N ARG A 143 0.54 34.05 13.00
CA ARG A 143 -0.60 33.28 12.49
C ARG A 143 -0.96 32.19 13.51
N ILE A 144 -2.22 31.75 13.57
CA ILE A 144 -2.64 30.69 14.51
C ILE A 144 -2.77 29.37 13.75
N PRO A 145 -2.39 28.21 14.34
CA PRO A 145 -2.64 26.90 13.76
C PRO A 145 -4.11 26.70 13.33
N ASN A 146 -4.32 26.58 12.02
CA ASN A 146 -5.64 26.59 11.38
C ASN A 146 -6.07 25.21 10.87
N GLY A 147 -5.60 24.12 11.47
CA GLY A 147 -6.03 22.75 11.12
C GLY A 147 -7.53 22.51 11.37
N ASP A 148 -8.14 21.69 10.53
CA ASP A 148 -9.57 21.34 10.59
C ASP A 148 -9.75 20.07 11.42
N ILE A 149 -10.28 20.22 12.64
CA ILE A 149 -10.48 19.11 13.58
C ILE A 149 -11.55 18.13 13.09
N ALA A 150 -12.56 18.56 12.33
CA ALA A 150 -13.55 17.65 11.78
C ALA A 150 -12.92 16.73 10.72
N LYS A 151 -12.08 17.29 9.85
CA LYS A 151 -11.33 16.51 8.85
C LYS A 151 -10.25 15.61 9.47
N LEU A 152 -9.56 16.07 10.52
CA LEU A 152 -8.61 15.22 11.27
C LEU A 152 -9.31 14.04 11.94
N SER A 153 -10.51 14.26 12.52
CA SER A 153 -11.34 13.17 13.04
C SER A 153 -11.77 12.20 11.93
N THR A 154 -12.22 12.74 10.78
CA THR A 154 -12.61 11.93 9.61
C THR A 154 -11.46 11.07 9.09
N ALA A 155 -10.26 11.65 8.96
CA ALA A 155 -9.05 10.91 8.58
C ALA A 155 -8.70 9.82 9.60
N ARG A 156 -8.71 10.15 10.91
CA ARG A 156 -8.44 9.20 12.01
C ARG A 156 -9.39 8.01 11.95
N ASP A 157 -10.68 8.27 11.75
CA ASP A 157 -11.72 7.23 11.80
C ASP A 157 -11.72 6.38 10.52
N ALA A 158 -11.38 6.96 9.35
CA ALA A 158 -11.11 6.20 8.13
C ALA A 158 -9.87 5.29 8.26
N TRP A 159 -8.75 5.81 8.77
CA TRP A 159 -7.53 5.02 9.03
C TRP A 159 -7.79 3.91 10.04
N ARG A 160 -8.51 4.20 11.13
CA ARG A 160 -8.92 3.21 12.12
C ARG A 160 -9.78 2.12 11.48
N THR A 161 -10.80 2.49 10.69
CA THR A 161 -11.67 1.54 9.99
C THR A 161 -10.89 0.62 9.05
N PHE A 162 -9.89 1.13 8.35
CA PHE A 162 -8.99 0.32 7.51
C PHE A 162 -8.09 -0.60 8.35
N ALA A 163 -7.47 -0.08 9.42
CA ALA A 163 -6.58 -0.83 10.30
C ALA A 163 -7.29 -1.89 11.17
N ASP A 164 -8.58 -1.71 11.44
CA ASP A 164 -9.46 -2.67 12.12
C ASP A 164 -10.16 -3.65 11.16
N ASN A 165 -10.05 -3.45 9.84
CA ASN A 165 -10.70 -4.31 8.87
C ASN A 165 -10.13 -5.74 8.97
N ALA A 166 -11.02 -6.73 9.18
CA ALA A 166 -10.65 -8.13 9.35
C ALA A 166 -9.83 -8.70 8.17
N ASN A 167 -10.01 -8.18 6.95
CA ASN A 167 -9.20 -8.58 5.80
C ASN A 167 -7.78 -8.02 5.84
N VAL A 168 -7.58 -6.83 6.40
CA VAL A 168 -6.25 -6.23 6.60
C VAL A 168 -5.53 -6.92 7.76
N VAL A 169 -6.17 -7.01 8.93
CA VAL A 169 -5.62 -7.69 10.12
C VAL A 169 -5.33 -9.17 9.85
N GLY A 170 -6.23 -9.86 9.15
CA GLY A 170 -6.12 -11.29 8.85
C GLY A 170 -5.24 -11.64 7.64
N ALA A 171 -4.78 -10.65 6.84
CA ALA A 171 -4.09 -10.91 5.58
C ALA A 171 -2.84 -11.79 5.75
N ALA A 172 -1.99 -11.48 6.72
CA ALA A 172 -0.77 -12.26 6.98
C ALA A 172 -1.08 -13.72 7.36
N THR A 173 -2.06 -13.93 8.24
CA THR A 173 -2.51 -15.29 8.62
C THR A 173 -3.10 -16.05 7.43
N ARG A 174 -3.85 -15.37 6.55
CA ARG A 174 -4.40 -15.97 5.32
C ARG A 174 -3.27 -16.39 4.36
N ILE A 175 -2.23 -15.58 4.20
CA ILE A 175 -1.05 -15.91 3.37
C ILE A 175 -0.26 -17.07 3.97
N SER A 176 -0.06 -17.09 5.29
CA SER A 176 0.57 -18.20 6.01
C SER A 176 -0.22 -19.51 5.83
N GLY A 177 -1.56 -19.45 5.84
CA GLY A 177 -2.44 -20.58 5.51
C GLY A 177 -2.42 -21.03 4.04
N ILE A 178 -1.94 -20.19 3.12
CA ILE A 178 -1.66 -20.57 1.72
C ILE A 178 -0.27 -21.24 1.64
N LYS A 179 0.74 -20.68 2.30
CA LYS A 179 2.09 -21.22 2.43
C LYS A 179 2.06 -22.66 2.97
N ALA A 180 1.33 -22.90 4.06
CA ALA A 180 1.22 -24.23 4.68
C ALA A 180 0.60 -25.33 3.77
N LYS A 181 0.01 -24.98 2.62
CA LYS A 181 -0.45 -25.98 1.63
C LYS A 181 0.70 -26.66 0.92
N PHE A 182 1.82 -25.97 0.81
CA PHE A 182 3.04 -26.39 0.16
C PHE A 182 3.96 -27.18 1.10
N ASP A 183 3.60 -27.34 2.38
CA ASP A 183 4.37 -28.11 3.37
C ASP A 183 4.48 -29.58 2.96
N GLY A 184 5.70 -30.10 2.92
CA GLY A 184 5.97 -31.47 2.45
C GLY A 184 5.76 -31.69 0.95
N SER A 185 5.42 -30.64 0.19
CA SER A 185 5.37 -30.69 -1.26
C SER A 185 6.73 -31.07 -1.84
N THR A 186 6.68 -31.78 -2.95
CA THR A 186 7.86 -32.31 -3.62
C THR A 186 8.14 -31.56 -4.94
N ASP A 187 7.71 -30.31 -5.06
CA ASP A 187 8.05 -29.42 -6.18
C ASP A 187 9.50 -28.89 -6.03
N PRO A 188 10.40 -29.01 -7.04
CA PRO A 188 11.69 -28.35 -7.02
C PRO A 188 11.61 -26.82 -6.90
N ASN A 189 10.50 -26.19 -7.31
CA ASN A 189 10.29 -24.74 -7.17
C ASN A 189 9.80 -24.33 -5.77
N ILE A 190 9.67 -25.26 -4.82
CA ILE A 190 8.98 -24.99 -3.55
C ILE A 190 9.66 -23.90 -2.72
N ILE A 191 11.00 -23.79 -2.78
CA ILE A 191 11.77 -22.74 -2.10
C ILE A 191 11.38 -21.35 -2.62
N ALA A 192 11.32 -21.17 -3.94
CA ALA A 192 10.91 -19.89 -4.54
C ALA A 192 9.44 -19.57 -4.22
N ILE A 193 8.56 -20.59 -4.18
CA ILE A 193 7.17 -20.40 -3.74
C ILE A 193 7.10 -19.93 -2.27
N ASP A 194 7.91 -20.56 -1.43
CA ASP A 194 8.01 -20.27 0.00
C ASP A 194 8.49 -18.83 0.28
N GLU A 195 9.51 -18.38 -0.45
CA GLU A 195 10.10 -17.02 -0.39
C GLU A 195 9.12 -15.94 -0.89
N HIS A 196 8.42 -16.18 -2.00
CA HIS A 196 7.42 -15.23 -2.51
C HIS A 196 6.24 -15.09 -1.53
N LEU A 197 5.72 -16.20 -1.00
CA LEU A 197 4.64 -16.16 0.00
C LEU A 197 5.10 -15.52 1.31
N ALA A 198 6.34 -15.76 1.76
CA ALA A 198 6.90 -15.07 2.93
C ALA A 198 7.02 -13.55 2.72
N SER A 199 7.42 -13.11 1.54
CA SER A 199 7.50 -11.68 1.18
C SER A 199 6.13 -11.00 1.22
N LEU A 200 5.10 -11.66 0.70
CA LEU A 200 3.70 -11.20 0.75
C LEU A 200 3.16 -11.19 2.20
N GLU A 201 3.49 -12.20 3.01
CA GLU A 201 3.10 -12.28 4.42
C GLU A 201 3.71 -11.12 5.23
N GLN A 202 4.99 -10.82 5.02
CA GLN A 202 5.67 -9.72 5.70
C GLN A 202 5.09 -8.35 5.30
N ALA A 203 4.73 -8.18 4.02
CA ALA A 203 4.07 -6.98 3.53
C ALA A 203 2.70 -6.76 4.18
N ALA A 204 1.92 -7.83 4.35
CA ALA A 204 0.63 -7.78 5.03
C ALA A 204 0.77 -7.36 6.52
N LYS A 205 1.80 -7.84 7.22
CA LYS A 205 2.10 -7.41 8.61
C LYS A 205 2.44 -5.92 8.67
N LEU A 206 3.41 -5.49 7.86
CA LEU A 206 3.83 -4.08 7.79
C LEU A 206 2.68 -3.14 7.42
N LEU A 207 1.79 -3.56 6.51
CA LEU A 207 0.59 -2.80 6.15
C LEU A 207 -0.34 -2.60 7.36
N ALA A 208 -0.67 -3.67 8.09
CA ALA A 208 -1.55 -3.59 9.24
C ALA A 208 -0.93 -2.77 10.39
N GLU A 209 0.37 -2.94 10.64
CA GLU A 209 1.14 -2.18 11.64
C GLU A 209 1.18 -0.68 11.29
N ALA A 210 1.51 -0.32 10.05
CA ALA A 210 1.61 1.06 9.62
C ALA A 210 0.25 1.77 9.57
N ALA A 211 -0.79 1.10 9.05
CA ALA A 211 -2.16 1.60 9.06
C ALA A 211 -2.70 1.84 10.48
N ARG A 212 -2.30 1.00 11.45
CA ARG A 212 -2.62 1.24 12.87
C ARG A 212 -1.83 2.42 13.43
N GLY A 213 -0.53 2.50 13.14
CA GLY A 213 0.37 3.50 13.72
C GLY A 213 -0.01 4.94 13.39
N ILE A 214 -0.56 5.22 12.21
CA ILE A 214 -0.95 6.58 11.79
C ILE A 214 -2.18 7.15 12.53
N VAL A 215 -2.97 6.31 13.21
CA VAL A 215 -4.16 6.72 13.96
C VAL A 215 -3.81 7.58 15.18
N THR A 216 -2.67 7.32 15.84
CA THR A 216 -2.23 8.08 17.02
C THR A 216 -1.82 9.52 16.67
N PRO A 217 -0.91 9.78 15.71
CA PRO A 217 -0.57 11.14 15.27
C PRO A 217 -1.76 12.01 14.87
N LEU A 218 -2.79 11.41 14.25
CA LEU A 218 -4.03 12.12 13.89
C LEU A 218 -4.85 12.51 15.14
N SER A 219 -4.90 11.64 16.13
CA SER A 219 -5.60 11.88 17.40
C SER A 219 -4.87 12.97 18.20
N GLU A 220 -3.55 12.86 18.35
CA GLU A 220 -2.72 13.84 19.06
C GLU A 220 -2.78 15.23 18.42
N HIS A 221 -2.74 15.32 17.10
CA HIS A 221 -2.84 16.60 16.39
C HIS A 221 -4.25 17.23 16.48
N HIS A 222 -5.29 16.41 16.40
CA HIS A 222 -6.67 16.82 16.67
C HIS A 222 -6.81 17.40 18.08
N ASP A 223 -6.37 16.66 19.09
CA ASP A 223 -6.56 17.01 20.50
C ASP A 223 -5.72 18.23 20.91
N ALA A 224 -4.52 18.40 20.34
CA ALA A 224 -3.72 19.61 20.49
C ALA A 224 -4.43 20.86 19.95
N LEU A 225 -5.01 20.77 18.74
CA LEU A 225 -5.77 21.87 18.13
C LEU A 225 -7.08 22.18 18.90
N ASN A 226 -7.78 21.15 19.39
CA ASN A 226 -8.99 21.36 20.19
C ASN A 226 -8.66 22.01 21.54
N THR A 227 -7.67 21.49 22.25
CA THR A 227 -7.21 22.04 23.55
C THR A 227 -6.78 23.50 23.42
N MET A 228 -6.06 23.85 22.35
CA MET A 228 -5.70 25.23 22.02
C MET A 228 -6.92 26.15 21.94
N ARG A 229 -7.96 25.72 21.21
CA ARG A 229 -9.19 26.50 20.99
C ARG A 229 -9.99 26.66 22.26
N GLU A 230 -10.10 25.59 23.06
CA GLU A 230 -10.73 25.64 24.38
C GLU A 230 -10.00 26.58 25.32
N ASP A 231 -8.67 26.52 25.40
CA ASP A 231 -7.88 27.34 26.31
C ASP A 231 -7.86 28.82 25.88
N ILE A 232 -7.82 29.11 24.58
CA ILE A 232 -8.09 30.46 24.05
C ILE A 232 -9.48 30.94 24.51
N GLY A 233 -10.51 30.11 24.37
CA GLY A 233 -11.86 30.42 24.83
C GLY A 233 -11.94 30.70 26.34
N LYS A 234 -11.29 29.88 27.17
CA LYS A 234 -11.19 30.07 28.62
C LYS A 234 -10.48 31.39 28.97
N GLN A 235 -9.39 31.74 28.29
CA GLN A 235 -8.66 32.98 28.55
C GLN A 235 -9.47 34.23 28.15
N VAL A 236 -10.18 34.19 27.01
CA VAL A 236 -11.08 35.27 26.59
C VAL A 236 -12.24 35.44 27.59
N ALA A 237 -12.83 34.34 28.07
CA ALA A 237 -13.87 34.37 29.09
C ALA A 237 -13.37 34.91 30.44
N ALA A 238 -12.19 34.48 30.90
CA ALA A 238 -11.58 34.97 32.13
C ALA A 238 -11.30 36.49 32.07
N ALA A 239 -10.72 36.97 30.96
CA ALA A 239 -10.51 38.40 30.75
C ALA A 239 -11.83 39.20 30.66
N ALA A 240 -12.92 38.58 30.17
CA ALA A 240 -14.24 39.19 30.20
C ALA A 240 -14.81 39.29 31.62
N VAL A 241 -14.58 38.30 32.50
CA VAL A 241 -15.03 38.32 33.91
C VAL A 241 -14.19 39.26 34.78
N GLU A 242 -12.87 39.34 34.58
CA GLU A 242 -11.98 40.29 35.28
C GLU A 242 -12.38 41.76 35.07
N ILE A 243 -13.06 42.04 33.95
CA ILE A 243 -13.60 43.37 33.60
C ILE A 243 -15.11 43.45 33.92
N GLY A 244 -15.81 42.34 33.76
CA GLY A 244 -17.26 42.17 33.89
C GLY A 244 -17.69 41.61 35.24
N ALA A 245 -17.20 42.17 36.35
CA ALA A 245 -17.75 41.95 37.69
C ALA A 245 -19.15 42.59 37.89
N ALA A 246 -19.91 42.76 36.80
CA ALA A 246 -21.30 43.14 36.75
C ALA A 246 -21.99 42.38 35.60
N ILE A 247 -23.04 41.63 35.95
CA ILE A 247 -23.98 40.90 35.07
C ILE A 247 -23.45 39.57 34.50
N ALA A 248 -24.13 38.49 34.89
CA ALA A 248 -23.87 37.12 34.42
C ALA A 248 -24.60 36.81 33.11
N MET A 249 -23.99 35.99 32.24
CA MET A 249 -24.69 35.26 31.17
C MET A 249 -23.91 33.99 30.79
N THR A 250 -24.65 32.92 30.49
CA THR A 250 -24.13 31.58 30.19
C THR A 250 -23.92 31.41 28.68
N VAL A 251 -22.78 30.86 28.25
CA VAL A 251 -22.53 30.54 26.84
C VAL A 251 -22.61 29.03 26.62
N VAL A 252 -23.53 28.61 25.75
CA VAL A 252 -23.66 27.22 25.29
C VAL A 252 -22.59 26.94 24.23
N ILE A 253 -21.89 25.82 24.38
CA ILE A 253 -20.74 25.43 23.55
C ILE A 253 -21.21 25.08 22.13
N VAL A 254 -20.84 25.96 21.18
CA VAL A 254 -20.97 25.73 19.72
C VAL A 254 -19.75 26.27 18.94
N GLY A 255 -19.13 27.42 19.21
CA GLY A 255 -19.50 28.48 20.17
C GLY A 255 -18.95 29.89 19.87
N VAL A 256 -17.93 30.03 19.01
CA VAL A 256 -17.32 31.33 18.64
C VAL A 256 -18.29 32.25 17.86
N ALA A 257 -19.37 31.70 17.30
CA ALA A 257 -20.16 32.29 16.24
C ALA A 257 -20.93 33.61 16.54
N ALA A 258 -21.04 34.07 17.80
CA ALA A 258 -21.96 35.16 18.12
C ALA A 258 -21.58 36.09 19.30
N LEU A 259 -20.37 35.99 19.88
CA LEU A 259 -20.04 36.67 21.15
C LEU A 259 -19.68 38.18 21.02
N LEU A 260 -20.17 38.85 19.97
CA LEU A 260 -20.11 40.32 19.80
C LEU A 260 -21.41 40.92 19.22
N THR A 261 -22.55 40.24 19.31
CA THR A 261 -23.88 40.78 18.91
C THR A 261 -24.46 41.80 19.92
N ALA A 262 -23.63 42.76 20.34
CA ALA A 262 -24.01 43.92 21.15
C ALA A 262 -23.16 45.18 20.81
N GLY A 263 -22.81 45.37 19.53
CA GLY A 263 -22.12 46.57 19.03
C GLY A 263 -23.01 47.58 18.28
N THR A 264 -24.26 47.21 17.98
CA THR A 264 -25.26 48.10 17.34
C THR A 264 -26.40 48.37 18.31
N GLY A 265 -26.74 49.64 18.50
CA GLY A 265 -27.46 50.11 19.69
C GLY A 265 -28.87 49.53 19.90
N ALA A 266 -29.12 49.08 21.13
CA ALA A 266 -30.46 48.89 21.68
C ALA A 266 -30.56 49.66 23.01
N VAL A 267 -31.13 50.87 22.96
CA VAL A 267 -31.39 51.68 24.15
C VAL A 267 -32.54 51.07 24.97
N ALA A 268 -32.20 50.36 26.05
CA ALA A 268 -33.17 50.02 27.09
C ALA A 268 -33.42 51.25 27.98
N ALA A 269 -34.41 52.07 27.61
CA ALA A 269 -34.84 53.20 28.42
C ALA A 269 -35.51 52.72 29.72
N GLY A 270 -34.92 53.02 30.89
CA GLY A 270 -35.37 52.43 32.16
C GLY A 270 -34.80 53.05 33.44
N ALA A 271 -34.83 54.39 33.55
CA ALA A 271 -34.68 55.19 34.79
C ALA A 271 -33.39 55.07 35.64
N GLY A 272 -32.74 56.22 35.91
CA GLY A 272 -32.16 56.45 37.25
C GLY A 272 -30.66 56.72 37.42
N GLY A 273 -30.05 57.54 36.55
CA GLY A 273 -28.99 58.49 36.93
C GLY A 273 -27.74 58.04 37.72
N ALA A 274 -26.61 57.92 37.02
CA ALA A 274 -25.33 58.49 37.46
C ALA A 274 -24.40 58.65 36.24
N ALA A 275 -24.12 59.90 35.83
CA ALA A 275 -23.19 60.18 34.75
C ALA A 275 -21.74 60.07 35.25
N LEU A 276 -21.23 58.84 35.36
CA LEU A 276 -19.80 58.58 35.33
C LEU A 276 -19.34 58.68 33.87
N THR A 277 -18.26 59.42 33.62
CA THR A 277 -17.69 59.64 32.29
C THR A 277 -17.04 58.35 31.75
N ILE A 278 -17.86 57.57 31.07
CA ILE A 278 -17.55 56.25 30.47
C ILE A 278 -16.32 56.28 29.53
N GLU A 279 -16.12 57.40 28.83
CA GLU A 279 -15.23 57.55 27.66
C GLU A 279 -13.71 57.33 27.93
N ILE A 280 -13.24 57.48 29.18
CA ILE A 280 -11.82 57.26 29.56
C ILE A 280 -11.60 55.87 30.17
N VAL A 281 -12.64 55.28 30.78
CA VAL A 281 -12.57 53.93 31.35
C VAL A 281 -12.72 52.88 30.25
N GLU A 282 -13.55 53.11 29.23
CA GLU A 282 -13.69 52.18 28.10
C GLU A 282 -12.39 52.02 27.30
N SER A 283 -11.73 53.11 26.90
CA SER A 283 -10.47 53.03 26.14
C SER A 283 -9.36 52.34 26.95
N THR A 284 -9.22 52.67 28.23
CA THR A 284 -8.21 52.06 29.11
C THR A 284 -8.53 50.59 29.42
N ALA A 285 -9.80 50.25 29.67
CA ALA A 285 -10.21 48.87 29.91
C ALA A 285 -10.11 48.00 28.65
N VAL A 286 -10.41 48.53 27.46
CA VAL A 286 -10.18 47.84 26.18
C VAL A 286 -8.69 47.60 25.95
N ILE A 287 -7.83 48.59 26.21
CA ILE A 287 -6.37 48.43 26.08
C ILE A 287 -5.85 47.38 27.08
N ILE A 288 -6.28 47.42 28.35
CA ILE A 288 -5.87 46.43 29.36
C ILE A 288 -6.43 45.03 29.03
N LYS A 289 -7.69 44.94 28.56
CA LYS A 289 -8.29 43.70 28.07
C LYS A 289 -7.43 43.10 26.98
N ASN A 290 -7.09 43.90 25.97
CA ASN A 290 -6.30 43.47 24.83
C ASN A 290 -4.91 43.02 25.31
N VAL A 291 -4.19 43.80 26.12
CA VAL A 291 -2.83 43.45 26.58
C VAL A 291 -2.82 42.18 27.44
N VAL A 292 -3.75 42.03 28.40
CA VAL A 292 -3.83 40.82 29.25
C VAL A 292 -4.27 39.60 28.44
N THR A 293 -5.28 39.76 27.57
CA THR A 293 -5.78 38.67 26.72
C THR A 293 -4.71 38.21 25.73
N VAL A 294 -4.05 39.14 25.02
CA VAL A 294 -2.94 38.85 24.10
C VAL A 294 -1.82 38.13 24.83
N SER A 295 -1.36 38.61 26.00
CA SER A 295 -0.27 37.96 26.72
C SER A 295 -0.61 36.53 27.15
N ARG A 296 -1.85 36.25 27.56
CA ARG A 296 -2.27 34.90 27.95
C ARG A 296 -2.46 33.98 26.72
N ILE A 297 -2.96 34.51 25.60
CA ILE A 297 -3.08 33.75 24.34
C ILE A 297 -1.71 33.40 23.77
N VAL A 298 -0.72 34.30 23.80
CA VAL A 298 0.68 34.01 23.38
C VAL A 298 1.21 32.77 24.10
N THR A 299 0.99 32.66 25.42
CA THR A 299 1.42 31.49 26.21
C THR A 299 0.72 30.20 25.79
N VAL A 300 -0.61 30.24 25.55
CA VAL A 300 -1.39 29.07 25.12
C VAL A 300 -0.97 28.60 23.73
N VAL A 301 -0.87 29.51 22.75
CA VAL A 301 -0.46 29.18 21.38
C VAL A 301 0.97 28.63 21.37
N GLY A 302 1.91 29.26 22.10
CA GLY A 302 3.29 28.80 22.21
C GLY A 302 3.43 27.40 22.81
N ALA A 303 2.62 27.05 23.83
CA ALA A 303 2.62 25.72 24.42
C ALA A 303 2.09 24.64 23.46
N VAL A 304 1.02 24.94 22.71
CA VAL A 304 0.43 24.00 21.74
C VAL A 304 1.32 23.77 20.54
N VAL A 305 2.02 24.81 20.06
CA VAL A 305 3.01 24.68 18.97
C VAL A 305 4.06 23.60 19.28
N VAL A 306 4.43 23.40 20.55
CA VAL A 306 5.37 22.34 20.98
C VAL A 306 4.74 20.94 21.02
N VAL A 307 3.42 20.83 21.26
CA VAL A 307 2.73 19.53 21.29
C VAL A 307 2.35 19.08 19.87
N GLY A 308 1.81 19.99 19.04
CA GLY A 308 1.38 19.68 17.67
C GLY A 308 2.52 19.43 16.68
N THR A 309 3.76 19.77 17.04
CA THR A 309 5.00 19.49 16.28
C THR A 309 5.65 18.14 16.61
N ALA A 310 5.23 17.47 17.69
CA ALA A 310 5.92 16.32 18.23
C ALA A 310 5.84 15.10 17.28
N SER A 311 6.86 14.94 16.45
CA SER A 311 7.04 13.80 15.52
C SER A 311 7.14 12.43 16.21
N GLY A 312 7.18 12.38 17.54
CA GLY A 312 7.20 11.17 18.36
C GLY A 312 6.07 10.19 18.04
N GLY A 313 4.85 10.66 17.75
CA GLY A 313 3.72 9.80 17.40
C GLY A 313 3.96 8.93 16.16
N PHE A 314 4.76 9.40 15.20
CA PHE A 314 5.07 8.65 13.96
C PHE A 314 6.15 7.58 14.15
N THR A 315 6.89 7.58 15.27
CA THR A 315 7.97 6.60 15.53
C THR A 315 7.50 5.15 15.64
N ALA A 316 6.19 4.94 15.85
CA ALA A 316 5.55 3.62 15.86
C ALA A 316 5.21 3.10 14.45
N ILE A 317 5.30 3.92 13.40
CA ILE A 317 5.06 3.48 12.02
C ILE A 317 6.36 2.82 11.49
N PRO A 318 6.31 1.56 11.00
CA PRO A 318 7.50 0.90 10.48
C PRO A 318 8.01 1.58 9.20
N ASP A 319 9.33 1.58 9.02
CA ASP A 319 10.00 2.08 7.82
C ASP A 319 9.78 1.12 6.64
N LEU A 320 8.74 1.43 5.85
CA LEU A 320 8.30 0.60 4.71
C LEU A 320 9.36 0.50 3.59
N ALA A 321 10.27 1.48 3.50
CA ALA A 321 11.33 1.50 2.50
C ALA A 321 12.55 0.65 2.91
N ARG A 322 13.02 0.76 4.17
CA ARG A 322 14.18 -0.01 4.66
C ARG A 322 13.92 -1.51 4.78
N ALA A 323 12.66 -1.93 4.89
CA ALA A 323 12.33 -3.35 5.01
C ALA A 323 12.67 -4.18 3.76
N GLY A 324 12.89 -3.57 2.60
CA GLY A 324 13.10 -4.27 1.31
C GLY A 324 11.84 -4.97 0.75
N VAL A 325 10.88 -5.26 1.62
CA VAL A 325 9.58 -5.88 1.32
C VAL A 325 8.84 -5.16 0.21
N ALA A 326 8.78 -3.82 0.22
CA ALA A 326 8.11 -3.05 -0.83
C ALA A 326 8.67 -3.37 -2.25
N ALA A 327 9.99 -3.54 -2.37
CA ALA A 327 10.63 -3.91 -3.63
C ALA A 327 10.34 -5.37 -4.02
N ALA A 328 10.35 -6.30 -3.05
CA ALA A 328 10.00 -7.70 -3.29
C ALA A 328 8.54 -7.87 -3.76
N VAL A 329 7.59 -7.18 -3.13
CA VAL A 329 6.17 -7.20 -3.51
C VAL A 329 5.95 -6.57 -4.88
N THR A 330 6.67 -5.47 -5.19
CA THR A 330 6.66 -4.85 -6.53
C THR A 330 7.17 -5.83 -7.60
N ALA A 331 8.24 -6.56 -7.32
CA ALA A 331 8.77 -7.58 -8.22
C ALA A 331 7.77 -8.74 -8.44
N ILE A 332 7.04 -9.16 -7.40
CA ILE A 332 5.97 -10.16 -7.50
C ILE A 332 4.80 -9.66 -8.36
N ALA A 333 4.37 -8.41 -8.20
CA ALA A 333 3.34 -7.80 -9.04
C ALA A 333 3.75 -7.72 -10.53
N GLY A 334 5.05 -7.58 -10.80
CA GLY A 334 5.62 -7.57 -12.15
C GLY A 334 5.94 -8.94 -12.76
N MET A 335 5.63 -10.06 -12.09
CA MET A 335 5.92 -11.41 -12.63
C MET A 335 5.15 -11.68 -13.92
N ALA A 336 5.79 -12.36 -14.88
CA ALA A 336 5.13 -12.87 -16.07
C ALA A 336 4.42 -14.20 -15.79
N VAL A 337 3.27 -14.42 -16.44
CA VAL A 337 2.44 -15.62 -16.31
C VAL A 337 2.67 -16.52 -17.52
N TYR A 338 3.50 -17.56 -17.37
CA TYR A 338 3.80 -18.50 -18.45
C TYR A 338 2.94 -19.75 -18.35
N THR A 339 2.11 -20.01 -19.36
CA THR A 339 1.38 -21.28 -19.52
C THR A 339 1.97 -22.10 -20.66
N ALA A 340 1.86 -23.43 -20.56
CA ALA A 340 2.08 -24.35 -21.67
C ALA A 340 0.98 -24.18 -22.75
N SER A 341 1.09 -23.09 -23.50
CA SER A 341 0.14 -22.67 -24.53
C SER A 341 0.42 -23.37 -25.86
N GLU A 342 -0.59 -24.09 -26.35
CA GLU A 342 -1.01 -24.35 -27.75
C GLU A 342 -0.01 -24.08 -28.90
N GLU A 343 0.15 -25.08 -29.79
CA GLU A 343 0.97 -25.06 -31.02
C GLU A 343 2.30 -24.31 -30.87
N LEU A 344 3.16 -24.85 -30.00
CA LEU A 344 4.56 -24.45 -29.91
C LEU A 344 5.15 -24.54 -31.32
N THR A 345 5.49 -23.42 -31.94
CA THR A 345 5.94 -23.40 -33.34
C THR A 345 7.45 -23.41 -33.40
N TYR A 346 8.04 -24.44 -34.02
CA TYR A 346 9.47 -24.50 -34.23
C TYR A 346 9.89 -23.68 -35.47
N GLU A 347 10.76 -22.69 -35.25
CA GLU A 347 11.46 -21.96 -36.31
C GLU A 347 12.97 -22.26 -36.25
N ALA A 348 13.50 -22.83 -37.34
CA ALA A 348 14.92 -23.09 -37.46
C ALA A 348 15.72 -21.77 -37.50
N SER A 349 16.60 -21.58 -36.52
CA SER A 349 17.49 -20.41 -36.48
C SER A 349 18.58 -20.53 -37.55
N PRO A 350 18.81 -19.51 -38.41
CA PRO A 350 19.87 -19.52 -39.43
C PRO A 350 21.31 -19.71 -38.88
N LYS A 351 21.48 -19.58 -37.56
CA LYS A 351 22.75 -19.83 -36.85
C LYS A 351 23.09 -21.32 -36.71
N HIS A 352 22.07 -22.19 -36.64
CA HIS A 352 22.22 -23.61 -36.36
C HIS A 352 22.04 -24.41 -37.65
N GLY A 353 23.03 -25.24 -37.99
CA GLY A 353 23.00 -26.13 -39.16
C GLY A 353 22.75 -27.58 -38.77
N THR A 354 22.77 -28.50 -39.73
CA THR A 354 22.67 -29.95 -39.48
C THR A 354 23.93 -30.55 -38.82
N GLU A 355 25.01 -29.80 -38.73
CA GLU A 355 26.32 -30.22 -38.21
C GLU A 355 26.89 -29.15 -37.28
N GLN A 356 27.78 -29.55 -36.36
CA GLN A 356 28.52 -28.65 -35.48
C GLN A 356 29.38 -27.67 -36.29
N ARG A 357 29.25 -26.36 -36.01
CA ARG A 357 30.03 -25.30 -36.69
C ARG A 357 30.69 -24.37 -35.68
N GLY A 358 31.94 -24.67 -35.31
CA GLY A 358 32.64 -23.95 -34.23
C GLY A 358 31.89 -24.14 -32.92
N ASP A 359 31.52 -23.05 -32.25
CA ASP A 359 30.69 -23.09 -31.03
C ASP A 359 29.19 -23.22 -31.28
N ALA A 360 28.74 -23.13 -32.54
CA ALA A 360 27.34 -23.33 -32.90
C ALA A 360 27.00 -24.82 -32.97
N ALA A 361 26.17 -25.26 -32.03
CA ALA A 361 25.59 -26.60 -32.00
C ALA A 361 24.68 -26.88 -33.22
N PRO A 362 24.40 -28.16 -33.54
CA PRO A 362 23.41 -28.51 -34.54
C PRO A 362 22.00 -28.01 -34.19
N ALA A 363 21.15 -27.88 -35.20
CA ALA A 363 19.72 -27.72 -35.04
C ALA A 363 19.05 -29.08 -34.72
N PRO A 364 17.94 -29.10 -33.96
CA PRO A 364 17.11 -30.27 -33.76
C PRO A 364 16.75 -30.95 -35.09
N THR A 365 16.97 -32.26 -35.18
CA THR A 365 16.63 -33.04 -36.37
C THR A 365 15.11 -33.09 -36.60
N HIS A 366 14.34 -33.15 -35.50
CA HIS A 366 12.88 -33.21 -35.49
C HIS A 366 12.26 -31.99 -34.79
N GLY A 367 12.74 -30.78 -35.09
CA GLY A 367 12.51 -29.58 -34.26
C GLY A 367 11.08 -29.30 -33.79
N GLN A 368 10.06 -29.55 -34.62
CA GLN A 368 8.65 -29.42 -34.21
C GLN A 368 8.21 -30.55 -33.26
N GLU A 369 8.45 -31.80 -33.62
CA GLU A 369 8.08 -32.97 -32.83
C GLU A 369 8.84 -33.03 -31.49
N SER A 370 10.13 -32.72 -31.48
CA SER A 370 10.92 -32.55 -30.26
C SER A 370 10.38 -31.41 -29.38
N LEU A 371 9.90 -30.31 -29.98
CA LEU A 371 9.31 -29.19 -29.25
C LEU A 371 7.96 -29.56 -28.63
N ASP A 372 7.11 -30.29 -29.36
CA ASP A 372 5.82 -30.81 -28.86
C ASP A 372 6.01 -31.81 -27.71
N ASN A 373 7.07 -32.63 -27.77
CA ASN A 373 7.47 -33.56 -26.72
C ASN A 373 8.35 -32.93 -25.61
N SER A 374 8.62 -31.62 -25.67
CA SER A 374 9.55 -30.95 -24.74
C SER A 374 8.93 -30.58 -23.38
N VAL A 375 9.75 -30.65 -22.33
CA VAL A 375 9.39 -30.29 -20.96
C VAL A 375 9.93 -28.91 -20.59
N LEU A 376 9.15 -28.12 -19.85
CA LEU A 376 9.61 -26.84 -19.31
C LEU A 376 10.73 -27.06 -18.28
N ILE A 377 11.80 -26.27 -18.37
CA ILE A 377 12.94 -26.38 -17.45
C ILE A 377 12.55 -25.95 -16.03
N LYS A 378 11.79 -24.86 -15.91
CA LYS A 378 11.16 -24.37 -14.68
C LYS A 378 9.98 -23.46 -15.01
N SER A 379 9.02 -23.32 -14.10
CA SER A 379 7.75 -22.66 -14.40
C SER A 379 7.84 -21.14 -14.56
N THR A 380 8.94 -20.52 -14.10
CA THR A 380 9.26 -19.10 -14.27
C THR A 380 9.98 -18.78 -15.59
N SER A 381 10.12 -19.75 -16.48
CA SER A 381 10.82 -19.60 -17.75
C SER A 381 10.07 -20.31 -18.89
N ALA A 382 10.01 -19.68 -20.06
CA ALA A 382 9.51 -20.33 -21.27
C ALA A 382 10.44 -21.43 -21.81
N ARG A 383 11.71 -21.46 -21.39
CA ARG A 383 12.72 -22.39 -21.93
C ARG A 383 12.35 -23.85 -21.71
N ARG A 384 12.54 -24.67 -22.74
CA ARG A 384 12.14 -26.10 -22.76
C ARG A 384 13.33 -26.98 -23.11
N VAL A 385 13.22 -28.26 -22.79
CA VAL A 385 14.21 -29.28 -23.16
C VAL A 385 13.51 -30.58 -23.54
N ALA A 386 13.99 -31.28 -24.56
CA ALA A 386 13.50 -32.58 -25.00
C ALA A 386 14.64 -33.60 -25.12
N TYR A 387 14.29 -34.87 -25.27
CA TYR A 387 15.18 -35.93 -25.70
C TYR A 387 14.83 -36.31 -27.15
N ASP A 388 15.82 -36.32 -28.04
CA ASP A 388 15.67 -36.75 -29.42
C ASP A 388 16.01 -38.24 -29.52
N PRO A 389 15.04 -39.13 -29.80
CA PRO A 389 15.27 -40.57 -29.81
C PRO A 389 16.04 -41.06 -31.06
N GLU A 390 16.13 -40.27 -32.14
CA GLU A 390 16.87 -40.67 -33.33
C GLU A 390 18.37 -40.38 -33.19
N THR A 391 18.71 -39.19 -32.69
CA THR A 391 20.12 -38.82 -32.45
C THR A 391 20.65 -39.31 -31.10
N GLY A 392 19.77 -39.49 -30.12
CA GLY A 392 20.14 -39.78 -28.73
C GLY A 392 20.66 -38.56 -27.95
N GLU A 393 20.55 -37.36 -28.53
CA GLU A 393 20.92 -36.07 -27.96
C GLU A 393 19.70 -35.37 -27.32
N PHE A 394 19.89 -34.13 -26.86
CA PHE A 394 18.86 -33.34 -26.18
C PHE A 394 18.65 -31.99 -26.87
N ASP A 395 17.41 -31.69 -27.24
CA ASP A 395 17.06 -30.41 -27.84
C ASP A 395 16.74 -29.38 -26.76
N VAL A 396 17.47 -28.28 -26.74
CA VAL A 396 17.19 -27.12 -25.88
C VAL A 396 16.47 -26.06 -26.70
N PHE A 397 15.27 -25.66 -26.23
CA PHE A 397 14.42 -24.69 -26.90
C PHE A 397 14.35 -23.36 -26.15
N ASP A 398 14.56 -22.29 -26.91
CA ASP A 398 14.55 -20.91 -26.46
C ASP A 398 13.45 -20.15 -27.21
N GLU A 399 12.55 -19.48 -26.48
CA GLU A 399 11.43 -18.75 -27.09
C GLU A 399 11.96 -17.49 -27.80
N THR A 400 11.70 -17.37 -29.11
CA THR A 400 12.20 -16.28 -29.96
C THR A 400 11.57 -14.94 -29.60
N TYR A 401 10.30 -14.95 -29.18
CA TYR A 401 9.57 -13.77 -28.71
C TYR A 401 8.74 -14.14 -27.47
N PRO A 402 8.99 -13.55 -26.28
CA PRO A 402 8.31 -13.92 -25.06
C PRO A 402 6.77 -13.93 -25.17
N GLY A 403 6.15 -15.07 -24.87
CA GLY A 403 4.70 -15.24 -24.91
C GLY A 403 4.08 -15.31 -26.32
N LYS A 404 4.87 -15.67 -27.35
CA LYS A 404 4.37 -15.89 -28.72
C LYS A 404 4.29 -17.36 -29.13
N GLY A 405 4.90 -18.28 -28.37
CA GLY A 405 4.88 -19.71 -28.68
C GLY A 405 5.86 -20.12 -29.79
N THR A 406 6.63 -19.21 -30.37
CA THR A 406 7.65 -19.50 -31.38
C THR A 406 9.00 -19.80 -30.72
N TYR A 407 9.58 -20.96 -31.00
CA TYR A 407 10.85 -21.41 -30.43
C TYR A 407 11.88 -21.70 -31.52
N HIS A 408 13.12 -21.36 -31.25
CA HIS A 408 14.26 -21.97 -31.91
C HIS A 408 14.91 -22.98 -30.98
N GLY A 409 15.54 -24.01 -31.54
CA GLY A 409 16.17 -25.07 -30.78
C GLY A 409 17.61 -25.34 -31.22
N HIS A 410 18.37 -25.98 -30.36
CA HIS A 410 19.71 -26.48 -30.65
C HIS A 410 20.02 -27.75 -29.85
N GLN A 411 20.73 -28.70 -30.47
CA GLN A 411 21.09 -29.97 -29.84
C GLN A 411 22.22 -29.79 -28.81
N ARG A 412 22.20 -30.61 -27.76
CA ARG A 412 23.18 -30.70 -26.67
C ARG A 412 23.33 -32.14 -26.24
N SER A 413 24.56 -32.52 -25.87
CA SER A 413 24.75 -33.77 -25.13
C SER A 413 24.40 -33.62 -23.67
N TRP A 414 24.15 -34.76 -22.99
CA TRP A 414 23.74 -34.80 -21.59
C TRP A 414 24.65 -33.96 -20.68
N ASP A 415 25.96 -34.05 -20.86
CA ASP A 415 26.96 -33.34 -20.05
C ASP A 415 27.08 -31.85 -20.39
N GLN A 416 26.46 -31.39 -21.49
CA GLN A 416 26.34 -29.97 -21.87
C GLN A 416 25.05 -29.32 -21.35
N LEU A 417 24.07 -30.12 -20.90
CA LEU A 417 22.86 -29.60 -20.27
C LEU A 417 23.17 -28.99 -18.91
N THR A 418 22.46 -27.91 -18.57
CA THR A 418 22.51 -27.37 -17.20
C THR A 418 21.88 -28.36 -16.21
N GLN A 419 22.25 -28.27 -14.93
CA GLN A 419 21.64 -29.10 -13.89
C GLN A 419 20.11 -28.93 -13.82
N GLU A 420 19.58 -27.72 -14.11
CA GLU A 420 18.13 -27.49 -14.21
C GLU A 420 17.51 -28.30 -15.35
N MET A 421 18.11 -28.30 -16.55
CA MET A 421 17.65 -29.08 -17.71
C MET A 421 17.69 -30.59 -17.45
N GLN A 422 18.81 -31.10 -16.92
CA GLN A 422 18.93 -32.50 -16.53
C GLN A 422 17.86 -32.90 -15.50
N ASN A 423 17.65 -32.04 -14.49
CA ASN A 423 16.64 -32.27 -13.47
C ASN A 423 15.22 -32.27 -14.05
N ALA A 424 14.91 -31.40 -15.02
CA ALA A 424 13.60 -31.33 -15.67
C ALA A 424 13.27 -32.64 -16.42
N LEU A 425 14.20 -33.12 -17.25
CA LEU A 425 14.04 -34.39 -18.00
C LEU A 425 13.89 -35.60 -17.08
N VAL A 426 14.70 -35.67 -16.01
CA VAL A 426 14.62 -36.75 -15.00
C VAL A 426 13.35 -36.65 -14.16
N LYS A 427 12.87 -35.43 -13.86
CA LYS A 427 11.63 -35.18 -13.13
C LYS A 427 10.40 -35.59 -13.93
N ALA A 428 10.41 -35.33 -15.24
CA ALA A 428 9.35 -35.71 -16.16
C ALA A 428 9.39 -37.20 -16.60
N GLY A 429 10.37 -37.97 -16.13
CA GLY A 429 10.49 -39.38 -16.46
C GLY A 429 10.93 -39.68 -17.90
N VAL A 430 11.44 -38.68 -18.63
CA VAL A 430 11.93 -38.84 -20.01
C VAL A 430 13.23 -39.64 -20.04
N VAL A 431 14.11 -39.40 -19.07
CA VAL A 431 15.40 -40.10 -18.92
C VAL A 431 15.72 -40.39 -17.46
N ASN A 432 16.60 -41.36 -17.22
CA ASN A 432 17.18 -41.63 -15.91
C ASN A 432 18.32 -40.66 -15.58
N ARG A 433 18.84 -40.72 -14.35
CA ARG A 433 19.93 -39.86 -13.83
C ARG A 433 21.27 -39.92 -14.60
N ARG A 434 21.38 -40.75 -15.65
CA ARG A 434 22.55 -40.87 -16.53
C ARG A 434 22.23 -40.45 -17.98
N GLY A 435 21.13 -39.73 -18.21
CA GLY A 435 20.73 -39.27 -19.54
C GLY A 435 20.36 -40.41 -20.50
N LYS A 436 19.89 -41.56 -19.99
CA LYS A 436 19.37 -42.65 -20.83
C LYS A 436 17.85 -42.72 -20.72
N PRO A 437 17.11 -42.95 -21.83
CA PRO A 437 15.65 -43.06 -21.82
C PRO A 437 15.17 -44.14 -20.84
N LEU A 438 13.94 -43.96 -20.35
CA LEU A 438 13.28 -44.79 -19.35
C LEU A 438 12.22 -45.73 -19.92
#